data_AF-A0A3R6GFS7-F1
#
_entry.id   AF-A0A3R6GFS7-F1
#
_cell.length_a   1.000
_cell.length_b   1.000
_cell.length_c   1.000
_cell.angle_alpha   90.00
_cell.angle_beta   90.00
_cell.angle_gamma   90.00
#
_symmetry.space_group_name_H-M   'P 1'
#
loop_
_entity.id
_entity.type
_entity.pdbx_description
1 polymer ?
#
loop_
_entity_poly.entity_id
_entity_poly.type
_entity_poly.pdbx_seq_one_letter_code
_entity_poly.pdbx_strand_id
1 'polypeptide(L)'
;MESSDGQNAESADSKENLQSISQERQAAIKEKLDKWCADLGYKDTSVNMFTLSRSLNISKNELSRYFTSCLNSTFRIWLAEVRFEAAKKMMLDYPDYNNDIISAECGFSSRSYLYRIFKEKEGCSPTVWRAKIQ
;
A
#
# COMPACT_ATOMS: atom_id res chain seq x y z
N MET A 1 -36.72 -12.88 0.71
CA MET A 1 -35.41 -13.55 0.69
C MET A 1 -34.40 -12.52 1.16
N GLU A 2 -33.89 -12.78 2.36
CA GLU A 2 -32.77 -12.11 3.05
C GLU A 2 -31.53 -12.04 2.11
N SER A 3 -30.56 -11.14 2.26
CA SER A 3 -29.93 -10.67 3.48
C SER A 3 -29.37 -9.26 3.37
N SER A 4 -29.49 -8.55 4.49
CA SER A 4 -28.58 -7.50 4.95
C SER A 4 -27.15 -8.02 5.12
N ASP A 5 -26.18 -7.20 4.72
CA ASP A 5 -24.85 -7.05 5.33
C ASP A 5 -24.38 -5.68 4.82
N GLY A 6 -24.14 -4.65 5.62
CA GLY A 6 -23.49 -4.63 6.91
C GLY A 6 -22.64 -3.36 6.86
N GLN A 7 -22.87 -2.47 7.81
CA GLN A 7 -22.32 -1.13 7.85
C GLN A 7 -20.79 -1.11 7.80
N ASN A 8 -20.21 -0.06 7.19
CA ASN A 8 -19.06 0.58 7.81
C ASN A 8 -19.07 2.09 7.52
N ALA A 9 -19.94 2.77 8.25
CA ALA A 9 -19.76 4.18 8.54
C ALA A 9 -18.66 4.29 9.60
N GLU A 10 -17.44 4.63 9.19
CA GLU A 10 -16.42 5.08 10.15
C GLU A 10 -16.57 6.59 10.34
N SER A 11 -17.54 6.94 11.20
CA SER A 11 -17.47 8.15 12.01
C SER A 11 -16.41 7.94 13.09
N ALA A 12 -15.36 8.73 13.07
CA ALA A 12 -14.44 8.86 14.20
C ALA A 12 -13.98 10.31 14.33
N ASP A 13 -14.87 11.16 14.85
CA ASP A 13 -14.44 12.30 15.67
C ASP A 13 -14.06 11.73 17.05
N SER A 14 -12.77 11.70 17.32
CA SER A 14 -12.21 11.57 18.67
C SER A 14 -10.85 12.25 18.62
N LYS A 15 -10.85 13.52 19.01
CA LYS A 15 -9.67 14.32 19.32
C LYS A 15 -8.87 13.63 20.43
N GLU A 16 -8.03 12.66 20.08
CA GLU A 16 -7.05 12.08 20.99
C GLU A 16 -5.65 12.64 20.69
N ASN A 17 -5.21 13.53 21.59
CA ASN A 17 -3.82 13.81 21.96
C ASN A 17 -2.78 13.72 20.82
N LEU A 18 -2.55 14.86 20.18
CA LEU A 18 -1.49 15.08 19.18
C LEU A 18 -0.11 15.07 19.86
N GLN A 19 0.33 13.91 20.36
CA GLN A 19 1.74 13.69 20.59
C GLN A 19 2.40 13.56 19.22
N SER A 20 3.18 14.58 18.84
CA SER A 20 4.05 14.51 17.68
C SER A 20 5.00 13.33 17.84
N ILE A 21 5.06 12.46 16.81
CA ILE A 21 6.07 11.41 16.77
C ILE A 21 7.43 12.11 16.69
N SER A 22 8.37 11.83 17.59
CA SER A 22 9.70 12.44 17.56
C SER A 22 10.43 12.11 16.25
N GLN A 23 11.33 12.97 15.78
CA GLN A 23 12.07 12.74 14.53
C GLN A 23 12.83 11.41 14.53
N GLU A 24 13.50 11.07 15.65
CA GLU A 24 14.17 9.77 15.81
C GLU A 24 13.19 8.60 15.66
N ARG A 25 11.99 8.72 16.24
CA ARG A 25 10.98 7.67 16.15
C ARG A 25 10.41 7.55 14.74
N GLN A 26 10.19 8.67 14.06
CA GLN A 26 9.78 8.68 12.66
C GLN A 26 10.81 7.97 11.77
N ALA A 27 12.10 8.24 11.98
CA ALA A 27 13.18 7.58 11.27
C ALA A 27 13.20 6.06 11.52
N ALA A 28 13.04 5.64 12.77
CA ALA A 28 12.99 4.21 13.12
C ALA A 28 11.76 3.48 12.51
N ILE A 29 10.59 4.14 12.46
CA ILE A 29 9.40 3.58 11.79
C ILE A 29 9.66 3.47 10.29
N LYS A 30 10.24 4.51 9.67
CA LYS A 30 10.59 4.52 8.25
C LYS A 30 11.54 3.37 7.91
N GLU A 31 12.62 3.19 8.66
CA GLU A 31 13.59 2.12 8.44
C GLU A 31 12.94 0.73 8.50
N LYS A 32 12.04 0.52 9.47
CA LYS A 32 11.28 -0.73 9.58
C LYS A 32 10.34 -0.96 8.38
N LEU A 33 9.67 0.08 7.89
CA LEU A 33 8.83 -0.01 6.69
C LEU A 33 9.67 -0.28 5.45
N ASP A 34 10.80 0.40 5.29
CA ASP A 34 11.73 0.21 4.17
C ASP A 34 12.28 -1.23 4.17
N LYS A 35 12.67 -1.76 5.33
CA LYS A 35 13.09 -3.15 5.48
C LYS A 35 11.97 -4.13 5.13
N TRP A 36 10.76 -3.89 5.63
CA TRP A 36 9.60 -4.73 5.31
C TRP A 36 9.27 -4.74 3.82
N CYS A 37 9.44 -3.60 3.14
CA CYS A 37 9.33 -3.51 1.69
C CYS A 37 10.46 -4.28 0.98
N ALA A 38 11.70 -4.16 1.46
CA ALA A 38 12.84 -4.91 0.92
C ALA A 38 12.66 -6.43 1.05
N ASP A 39 12.05 -6.87 2.15
CA ASP A 39 11.69 -8.27 2.42
C ASP A 39 10.42 -8.71 1.64
N LEU A 40 9.94 -7.90 0.69
CA LEU A 40 8.80 -8.19 -0.19
C LEU A 40 7.48 -8.40 0.56
N GLY A 41 7.32 -7.84 1.77
CA GLY A 41 6.12 -7.99 2.58
C GLY A 41 4.85 -7.48 1.88
N TYR A 42 4.97 -6.54 0.94
CA TYR A 42 3.86 -6.01 0.15
C TYR A 42 3.22 -7.04 -0.80
N LYS A 43 3.90 -8.15 -1.11
CA LYS A 43 3.39 -9.20 -2.01
C LYS A 43 2.22 -9.97 -1.41
N ASP A 44 2.13 -10.08 -0.09
CA ASP A 44 1.02 -10.77 0.56
C ASP A 44 -0.28 -9.95 0.42
N THR A 45 -1.24 -10.50 -0.33
CA THR A 45 -2.53 -9.87 -0.62
C THR A 45 -3.42 -9.72 0.62
N SER A 46 -3.14 -10.46 1.70
CA SER A 46 -3.90 -10.44 2.95
C SER A 46 -3.40 -9.38 3.95
N VAL A 47 -2.29 -8.70 3.64
CA VAL A 47 -1.69 -7.69 4.53
C VAL A 47 -2.68 -6.58 4.84
N ASN A 48 -2.78 -6.28 6.13
CA ASN A 48 -3.61 -5.22 6.67
C ASN A 48 -2.87 -4.54 7.84
N MET A 49 -3.47 -3.48 8.40
CA MET A 49 -2.85 -2.72 9.50
C MET A 49 -2.48 -3.61 10.71
N PHE A 50 -3.24 -4.67 11.00
CA PHE A 50 -2.93 -5.59 12.09
C PHE A 50 -1.71 -6.45 11.81
N THR A 51 -1.64 -7.07 10.62
CA THR A 51 -0.51 -7.93 10.27
C THR A 51 0.78 -7.12 10.12
N LEU A 52 0.71 -5.92 9.55
CA LEU A 52 1.84 -5.00 9.49
C LEU A 52 2.32 -4.61 10.89
N SER A 53 1.41 -4.16 11.76
CA SER A 53 1.70 -3.79 13.16
C SER A 53 2.47 -4.89 13.90
N ARG A 54 2.03 -6.14 13.77
CA ARG A 54 2.73 -7.30 14.36
C ARG A 54 4.11 -7.53 13.74
N SER A 55 4.22 -7.46 12.41
CA SER A 55 5.49 -7.69 11.71
C SER A 55 6.57 -6.67 12.07
N LEU A 56 6.18 -5.41 12.32
CA LEU A 56 7.11 -4.32 12.64
C LEU A 56 7.34 -4.15 14.15
N ASN A 57 6.55 -4.85 14.98
CA ASN A 57 6.46 -4.62 16.42
C ASN A 57 6.21 -3.13 16.74
N ILE A 58 5.22 -2.54 16.08
CA ILE A 58 4.76 -1.14 16.26
C ILE A 58 3.24 -1.19 16.44
N SER A 59 2.68 -0.43 17.38
CA SER A 59 1.23 -0.43 17.58
C SER A 59 0.48 0.12 16.36
N LYS A 60 -0.75 -0.37 16.12
CA LYS A 60 -1.63 0.14 15.04
C LYS A 60 -1.84 1.65 15.13
N ASN A 61 -2.04 2.18 16.34
CA ASN A 61 -2.32 3.60 16.55
C ASN A 61 -1.08 4.45 16.21
N GLU A 62 0.11 3.96 16.54
CA GLU A 62 1.36 4.62 16.17
C GLU A 62 1.60 4.58 14.65
N LEU A 63 1.40 3.44 14.00
CA LEU A 63 1.48 3.34 12.53
C LEU A 63 0.47 4.24 11.85
N SER A 64 -0.79 4.22 12.29
CA SER A 64 -1.84 5.09 11.73
C SER A 64 -1.46 6.56 11.82
N ARG A 65 -0.98 7.00 12.99
CA ARG A 65 -0.47 8.37 13.19
C ARG A 65 0.74 8.67 12.30
N TYR A 66 1.66 7.72 12.13
CA TYR A 66 2.80 7.89 11.23
C TYR A 66 2.36 8.08 9.78
N PHE A 67 1.44 7.26 9.28
CA PHE A 67 0.93 7.40 7.91
C PHE A 67 0.25 8.77 7.71
N THR A 68 -0.59 9.20 8.64
CA THR A 68 -1.34 10.46 8.48
C THR A 68 -0.46 11.70 8.71
N SER A 69 0.39 11.69 9.74
CA SER A 69 1.17 12.87 10.14
C SER A 69 2.50 13.01 9.41
N CYS A 70 3.14 11.91 9.03
CA CYS A 70 4.46 11.93 8.38
C CYS A 70 4.37 11.71 6.87
N LEU A 71 3.46 10.86 6.41
CA LEU A 71 3.30 10.52 4.99
C LEU A 71 2.10 11.21 4.33
N ASN A 72 1.30 11.97 5.10
CA ASN A 72 0.05 12.58 4.65
C ASN A 72 -0.84 11.60 3.88
N SER A 73 -0.92 10.36 4.36
CA SER A 73 -1.54 9.24 3.66
C SER A 73 -2.21 8.28 4.64
N THR A 74 -2.93 7.30 4.12
CA THR A 74 -3.43 6.18 4.92
C THR A 74 -2.60 4.94 4.61
N PHE A 75 -2.61 3.94 5.50
CA PHE A 75 -1.95 2.66 5.24
C PHE A 75 -2.39 2.03 3.90
N ARG A 76 -3.69 2.11 3.55
CA ARG A 76 -4.21 1.54 2.30
C ARG A 76 -3.63 2.25 1.07
N ILE A 77 -3.56 3.58 1.11
CA ILE A 77 -2.98 4.38 0.02
C ILE A 77 -1.47 4.13 -0.07
N TRP A 78 -0.76 4.18 1.06
CA TRP A 78 0.67 3.89 1.12
C TRP A 78 1.01 2.50 0.55
N LEU A 79 0.28 1.45 0.96
CA LEU A 79 0.51 0.10 0.45
C LEU A 79 0.23 0.02 -1.07
N ALA A 80 -0.79 0.73 -1.55
CA ALA A 80 -1.10 0.80 -2.96
C ALA A 80 0.05 1.45 -3.75
N GLU A 81 0.65 2.54 -3.25
CA GLU A 81 1.84 3.18 -3.86
C GLU A 81 3.03 2.22 -3.90
N VAL A 82 3.33 1.53 -2.78
CA VAL A 82 4.44 0.58 -2.72
C VAL A 82 4.28 -0.51 -3.78
N ARG A 83 3.07 -1.09 -3.89
CA ARG A 83 2.77 -2.12 -4.89
C ARG A 83 2.80 -1.57 -6.32
N PHE A 84 2.39 -0.33 -6.50
CA PHE A 84 2.40 0.34 -7.79
C PHE A 84 3.83 0.59 -8.31
N GLU A 85 4.71 1.13 -7.45
CA GLU A 85 6.12 1.31 -7.79
C GLU A 85 6.84 -0.02 -8.02
N ALA A 86 6.52 -1.05 -7.23
CA ALA A 86 7.00 -2.40 -7.48
C ALA A 86 6.57 -2.95 -8.85
N ALA A 87 5.33 -2.69 -9.27
CA ALA A 87 4.83 -3.10 -10.58
C ALA A 87 5.54 -2.38 -11.72
N LYS A 88 5.73 -1.06 -11.61
CA LYS A 88 6.50 -0.27 -12.60
C LYS A 88 7.92 -0.80 -12.74
N LYS A 89 8.60 -1.04 -11.61
CA LYS A 89 9.93 -1.63 -11.59
C LYS A 89 9.96 -3.01 -12.25
N MET A 90 9.03 -3.89 -11.91
CA MET A 90 8.96 -5.23 -12.49
C MET A 90 8.70 -5.22 -14.01
N MET A 91 7.90 -4.27 -14.51
CA MET A 91 7.69 -4.08 -15.95
C MET A 91 8.96 -3.67 -16.69
N LEU A 92 9.86 -2.94 -16.04
CA LEU A 92 11.15 -2.53 -16.60
C LEU A 92 12.19 -3.65 -16.51
N ASP A 93 12.28 -4.29 -15.34
CA ASP A 93 13.27 -5.35 -15.07
C ASP A 93 12.95 -6.64 -15.84
N TYR A 94 11.66 -6.92 -16.11
CA TYR A 94 11.18 -8.13 -16.79
C TYR A 94 10.17 -7.79 -17.91
N PRO A 95 10.63 -7.32 -19.08
CA PRO A 95 9.78 -6.92 -20.20
C PRO A 95 8.80 -8.01 -20.69
N ASP A 96 9.21 -9.28 -20.57
CA ASP A 96 8.43 -10.45 -21.00
C ASP A 96 7.28 -10.82 -20.04
N TYR A 97 7.25 -10.23 -18.84
CA TYR A 97 6.19 -10.54 -17.87
C TYR A 97 4.88 -9.88 -18.28
N ASN A 98 3.83 -10.68 -18.38
CA ASN A 98 2.49 -10.16 -18.63
C ASN A 98 1.89 -9.50 -17.37
N ASN A 99 0.81 -8.74 -17.55
CA ASN A 99 0.16 -8.00 -16.46
C ASN A 99 -0.41 -8.91 -15.35
N ASP A 100 -0.71 -10.18 -15.64
CA ASP A 100 -1.20 -11.13 -14.63
C ASP A 100 -0.08 -11.56 -13.68
N ILE A 101 1.10 -11.87 -14.22
CA ILE A 101 2.29 -12.19 -13.42
C ILE A 101 2.66 -10.99 -12.55
N ILE A 102 2.72 -9.79 -13.13
CA ILE A 102 3.07 -8.57 -12.38
C ILE A 102 2.04 -8.27 -11.29
N SER A 103 0.76 -8.45 -11.58
CA SER A 103 -0.31 -8.29 -10.59
C SER A 103 -0.08 -9.20 -9.38
N ALA A 104 0.17 -10.49 -9.62
CA ALA A 104 0.39 -11.48 -8.56
C ALA A 104 1.69 -11.19 -7.78
N GLU A 105 2.78 -10.92 -8.49
CA GLU A 105 4.09 -10.67 -7.90
C GLU A 105 4.20 -9.34 -7.16
N CYS A 106 3.27 -8.40 -7.38
CA CYS A 106 3.20 -7.14 -6.66
C CYS A 106 2.10 -7.12 -5.59
N GLY A 107 1.45 -8.25 -5.32
CA GLY A 107 0.44 -8.37 -4.26
C GLY A 107 -0.88 -7.65 -4.54
N PHE A 108 -1.23 -7.43 -5.81
CA PHE A 108 -2.56 -6.97 -6.16
C PHE A 108 -3.56 -8.12 -6.04
N SER A 109 -4.70 -7.87 -5.39
CA SER A 109 -5.76 -8.87 -5.25
C SER A 109 -6.43 -9.26 -6.57
N SER A 110 -6.29 -8.41 -7.61
CA SER A 110 -6.78 -8.69 -8.95
C SER A 110 -6.09 -7.80 -9.99
N ARG A 111 -6.09 -8.28 -11.25
CA ARG A 111 -5.72 -7.48 -12.42
C ARG A 111 -6.53 -6.19 -12.53
N SER A 112 -7.82 -6.24 -12.20
CA SER A 112 -8.69 -5.05 -12.23
C SER A 112 -8.18 -3.95 -11.31
N TYR A 113 -7.61 -4.31 -10.15
CA TYR A 113 -7.01 -3.34 -9.25
C TYR A 113 -5.74 -2.72 -9.85
N LEU A 114 -4.86 -3.54 -10.45
CA LEU A 114 -3.68 -3.05 -11.19
C LEU A 114 -4.09 -2.03 -12.27
N TYR A 115 -5.12 -2.33 -13.06
CA TYR A 115 -5.59 -1.40 -14.11
C TYR A 115 -6.17 -0.11 -13.54
N ARG A 116 -6.89 -0.19 -12.41
CA ARG A 116 -7.45 0.98 -11.75
C ARG A 116 -6.35 1.91 -11.24
N ILE A 117 -5.34 1.38 -10.56
CA ILE A 117 -4.26 2.21 -10.01
C ILE A 117 -3.43 2.87 -11.10
N PHE A 118 -3.15 2.20 -12.22
CA PHE A 118 -2.46 2.81 -13.35
C PHE A 118 -3.28 3.95 -13.97
N LYS A 119 -4.60 3.78 -14.12
CA LYS A 119 -5.46 4.87 -14.60
C LYS A 119 -5.48 6.06 -13.64
N GLU A 120 -5.49 5.79 -12.33
CA GLU A 120 -5.51 6.81 -11.30
C GLU A 120 -4.18 7.59 -11.20
N LYS A 121 -3.05 6.89 -11.36
CA LYS A 121 -1.70 7.46 -11.15
C LYS A 121 -1.03 7.98 -12.42
N GLU A 122 -1.24 7.30 -13.55
CA GLU A 122 -0.55 7.59 -14.82
C GLU A 122 -1.53 7.99 -15.94
N GLY A 123 -2.83 8.03 -15.65
CA GLY A 123 -3.87 8.41 -16.61
C GLY A 123 -4.10 7.39 -17.74
N CYS A 124 -3.47 6.21 -17.68
CA CYS A 124 -3.57 5.20 -18.74
C CYS A 124 -3.52 3.77 -18.18
N SER A 125 -3.73 2.75 -19.03
CA SER A 125 -3.66 1.35 -18.60
C SER A 125 -2.21 0.89 -18.45
N PRO A 126 -1.92 -0.20 -17.70
CA PRO A 126 -0.56 -0.72 -17.57
C PRO A 126 0.07 -1.09 -18.92
N THR A 127 -0.74 -1.62 -19.86
CA THR A 127 -0.30 -1.93 -21.23
C THR A 127 0.10 -0.67 -22.00
N VAL A 128 -0.71 0.40 -21.92
CA VAL A 128 -0.39 1.67 -22.58
C VAL A 128 0.82 2.34 -21.94
N TRP A 129 0.91 2.30 -20.61
CA TRP A 129 2.06 2.83 -19.89
C TRP A 129 3.36 2.13 -20.31
N ARG A 130 3.34 0.79 -20.39
CA ARG A 130 4.49 0.00 -20.86
C ARG A 130 4.92 0.35 -22.28
N ALA A 131 3.96 0.54 -23.20
CA ALA A 131 4.26 0.92 -24.57
C ALA A 131 4.84 2.35 -24.72
N LYS A 132 4.78 3.20 -23.69
CA LYS A 132 5.37 4.55 -23.72
C LYS A 132 6.81 4.60 -23.24
N ILE A 133 7.23 3.61 -22.44
CA ILE A 133 8.54 3.59 -21.78
C ILE A 133 9.51 2.59 -22.41
N GLN A 134 8.99 1.65 -23.22
CA GLN A 134 9.75 0.71 -24.03
C GLN A 134 9.87 1.26 -25.46
#